data_AF-A0A7X6SC01-F1
#
_entry.id   AF-A0A7X6SC01-F1
#
_cell.length_a   1.000
_cell.length_b   1.000
_cell.length_c   1.000
_cell.angle_alpha   90.00
_cell.angle_beta   90.00
_cell.angle_gamma   90.00
#
_symmetry.space_group_name_H-M   'P 1'
#
loop_
_entity.id
_entity.type
_entity.pdbx_description
1 polymer ?
#
loop_
_entity_poly.entity_id
_entity_poly.type
_entity_poly.pdbx_seq_one_letter_code
_entity_poly.pdbx_strand_id
1 'polypeptide(L)'
;MENLKLKDFLDYTFLSGLELSPDKNYGAFVVHTSDFEDNKYLSNIWLYNLTTSEYKKLTNMNEEKSFIWLDNNTILFSSLRDEKLKKRIQDGEHWTVFYAIDIQGGEAYEYMRIPMKVNNIKKIADEKFLLTAIYDHYGINLHSRKGEEKTKAIELIKENKDYEILDEIPFWSNGEGFINKKRNRLYLFDKGTKDIVPISNQYENIKVTSVKDGKALYVSSIYTNKMELTTGLYMYDLYSSKALC
;
A
#
# COMPACT_ATOMS: atom_id res chain seq x y z
N MET A 1 -0.74 -40.69 -15.82
CA MET A 1 -0.99 -39.29 -15.46
C MET A 1 -2.49 -39.10 -15.38
N GLU A 2 -2.99 -38.57 -14.29
CA GLU A 2 -4.41 -38.20 -14.18
C GLU A 2 -4.65 -36.86 -14.89
N ASN A 3 -5.86 -36.66 -15.40
CA ASN A 3 -6.24 -35.39 -16.02
C ASN A 3 -6.58 -34.36 -14.95
N LEU A 4 -6.08 -33.14 -15.12
CA LEU A 4 -6.44 -31.98 -14.29
C LEU A 4 -7.96 -31.73 -14.35
N LYS A 5 -8.58 -31.57 -13.18
CA LYS A 5 -9.96 -31.15 -12.99
C LYS A 5 -10.02 -29.68 -12.63
N LEU A 6 -11.20 -29.06 -12.80
CA LEU A 6 -11.41 -27.65 -12.51
C LEU A 6 -11.04 -27.26 -11.06
N LYS A 7 -11.30 -28.15 -10.09
CA LYS A 7 -11.04 -27.88 -8.67
C LYS A 7 -9.58 -28.05 -8.27
N ASP A 8 -8.76 -28.72 -9.08
CA ASP A 8 -7.34 -28.92 -8.76
C ASP A 8 -6.58 -27.59 -8.73
N PHE A 9 -7.13 -26.55 -9.38
CA PHE A 9 -6.58 -25.19 -9.29
C PHE A 9 -6.65 -24.57 -7.89
N LEU A 10 -7.58 -25.04 -7.05
CA LEU A 10 -7.76 -24.56 -5.68
C LEU A 10 -6.66 -25.05 -4.74
N ASP A 11 -5.99 -26.15 -5.11
CA ASP A 11 -4.94 -26.79 -4.31
C ASP A 11 -3.56 -26.16 -4.55
N TYR A 12 -3.42 -25.29 -5.55
CA TYR A 12 -2.17 -24.57 -5.77
C TYR A 12 -1.93 -23.47 -4.74
N THR A 13 -0.67 -23.36 -4.35
CA THR A 13 -0.16 -22.30 -3.49
C THR A 13 0.70 -21.36 -4.31
N PHE A 14 0.41 -20.06 -4.23
CA PHE A 14 1.13 -19.03 -4.99
C PHE A 14 1.99 -18.18 -4.06
N LEU A 15 3.27 -18.01 -4.41
CA LEU A 15 4.23 -17.22 -3.63
C LEU A 15 4.45 -15.86 -4.27
N SER A 16 4.61 -14.83 -3.45
CA SER A 16 4.89 -13.46 -3.93
C SER A 16 5.65 -12.64 -2.89
N GLY A 17 6.19 -11.49 -3.30
CA GLY A 17 6.79 -10.50 -2.40
C GLY A 17 7.98 -11.04 -1.60
N LEU A 18 8.82 -11.88 -2.21
CA LEU A 18 10.02 -12.40 -1.56
C LEU A 18 11.02 -11.28 -1.28
N GLU A 19 11.38 -11.09 -0.01
CA GLU A 19 12.35 -10.08 0.45
C GLU A 19 13.24 -10.67 1.54
N LEU A 20 14.54 -10.37 1.49
CA LEU A 20 15.49 -10.76 2.53
C LEU A 20 15.48 -9.75 3.69
N SER A 21 15.71 -10.23 4.91
CA SER A 21 16.04 -9.37 6.05
C SER A 21 17.32 -8.57 5.74
N PRO A 22 17.53 -7.38 6.36
CA PRO A 22 18.71 -6.57 6.10
C PRO A 22 20.05 -7.29 6.34
N ASP A 23 20.10 -8.17 7.35
CA ASP A 23 21.25 -9.03 7.65
C ASP A 23 21.33 -10.32 6.81
N LYS A 24 20.31 -10.58 5.98
CA LYS A 24 20.17 -11.74 5.09
C LYS A 24 20.08 -13.10 5.82
N ASN A 25 19.75 -13.11 7.10
CA ASN A 25 19.53 -14.35 7.86
C ASN A 25 18.16 -14.97 7.60
N TYR A 26 17.18 -14.16 7.18
CA TYR A 26 15.81 -14.58 6.90
C TYR A 26 15.34 -14.12 5.54
N GLY A 27 14.49 -14.93 4.91
CA GLY A 27 13.64 -14.54 3.79
C GLY A 27 12.20 -14.46 4.27
N ALA A 28 11.47 -13.43 3.87
CA ALA A 28 10.03 -13.34 4.06
C ALA A 28 9.32 -13.35 2.71
N PHE A 29 8.13 -13.93 2.65
CA PHE A 29 7.32 -14.00 1.44
C PHE A 29 5.85 -14.16 1.80
N VAL A 30 4.96 -13.83 0.86
CA VAL A 30 3.52 -13.99 1.03
C VAL A 30 3.07 -15.26 0.32
N VAL A 31 2.32 -16.08 1.05
CA VAL A 31 1.70 -17.31 0.56
C VAL A 31 0.22 -17.07 0.34
N HIS A 32 -0.25 -17.30 -0.88
CA HIS A 32 -1.65 -17.19 -1.28
C HIS A 32 -2.26 -18.55 -1.55
N THR A 33 -3.44 -18.78 -0.99
CA THR A 33 -4.29 -19.97 -1.23
C THR A 33 -5.72 -19.52 -1.54
N SER A 34 -6.54 -20.44 -2.06
CA SER A 34 -7.93 -20.15 -2.40
C SER A 34 -8.89 -20.68 -1.32
N ASP A 35 -9.90 -19.88 -0.98
CA ASP A 35 -11.06 -20.30 -0.19
C ASP A 35 -12.27 -20.36 -1.11
N PHE A 36 -12.69 -21.57 -1.43
CA PHE A 36 -13.77 -21.81 -2.39
C PHE A 36 -15.14 -21.46 -1.81
N GLU A 37 -15.36 -21.73 -0.52
CA GLU A 37 -16.65 -21.52 0.13
C GLU A 37 -16.96 -20.03 0.27
N ASP A 38 -15.96 -19.24 0.69
CA ASP A 38 -16.10 -17.78 0.81
C ASP A 38 -15.73 -17.02 -0.48
N ASN A 39 -15.40 -17.73 -1.56
CA ASN A 39 -14.99 -17.18 -2.87
C ASN A 39 -13.94 -16.06 -2.76
N LYS A 40 -12.85 -16.31 -2.02
CA LYS A 40 -11.81 -15.32 -1.74
C LYS A 40 -10.40 -15.93 -1.77
N TYR A 41 -9.41 -15.06 -1.91
CA TYR A 41 -8.01 -15.44 -1.70
C TYR A 41 -7.63 -15.22 -0.23
N LEU A 42 -6.90 -16.19 0.32
CA LEU A 42 -6.28 -16.12 1.65
C LEU A 42 -4.80 -15.84 1.49
N SER A 43 -4.27 -14.90 2.25
CA SER A 43 -2.85 -14.51 2.16
C SER A 43 -2.23 -14.39 3.54
N ASN A 44 -1.05 -14.98 3.73
CA ASN A 44 -0.30 -14.86 4.98
C ASN A 44 1.19 -14.66 4.70
N ILE A 45 1.88 -14.01 5.63
CA ILE A 45 3.33 -13.84 5.57
C ILE A 45 3.99 -15.09 6.15
N TRP A 46 5.01 -15.59 5.48
CA TRP A 46 5.84 -16.71 5.88
C TRP A 46 7.30 -16.27 5.97
N LEU A 47 8.04 -16.97 6.81
CA LEU A 47 9.47 -16.78 7.01
C LEU A 47 10.22 -18.04 6.58
N TYR A 48 11.40 -17.85 6.03
CA TYR A 48 12.38 -18.88 5.74
C TYR A 48 13.69 -18.52 6.44
N ASN A 49 14.21 -19.43 7.24
CA ASN A 49 15.51 -19.29 7.88
C ASN A 49 16.60 -19.81 6.94
N LEU A 50 17.50 -18.92 6.49
CA LEU A 50 18.54 -19.30 5.52
C LEU A 50 19.61 -20.22 6.12
N THR A 51 19.74 -20.28 7.45
CA THR A 51 20.69 -21.15 8.13
C THR A 51 20.12 -22.56 8.32
N THR A 52 18.88 -22.68 8.81
CA THR A 52 18.27 -23.99 9.10
C THR A 52 17.50 -24.58 7.92
N SER A 53 17.25 -23.80 6.87
CA SER A 53 16.38 -24.15 5.73
C SER A 53 14.93 -24.45 6.13
N GLU A 54 14.50 -24.03 7.32
CA GLU A 54 13.12 -24.19 7.79
C GLU A 54 12.28 -22.98 7.39
N TYR A 55 10.99 -23.22 7.14
CA TYR A 55 10.01 -22.17 6.95
C TYR A 55 8.87 -22.26 7.97
N LYS A 56 8.31 -21.10 8.33
CA LYS A 56 7.16 -21.02 9.25
C LYS A 56 6.19 -19.93 8.82
N LYS A 57 4.90 -20.17 9.05
CA LYS A 57 3.84 -19.16 8.91
C LYS A 57 3.97 -18.13 10.04
N LEU A 58 4.04 -16.84 9.68
CA LEU A 58 4.22 -15.73 10.63
C LEU A 58 2.90 -15.04 10.99
N THR A 59 2.03 -14.81 10.01
CA THR A 59 0.69 -14.22 10.25
C THR A 59 -0.40 -15.26 10.00
N ASN A 60 -1.59 -15.06 10.57
CA ASN A 60 -2.68 -16.05 10.50
C ASN A 60 -4.07 -15.45 10.29
N MET A 61 -4.18 -14.16 9.92
CA MET A 61 -5.49 -13.53 9.68
C MET A 61 -5.95 -13.67 8.22
N ASN A 62 -5.14 -14.29 7.35
CA ASN A 62 -5.46 -14.59 5.96
C ASN A 62 -5.73 -13.35 5.06
N GLU A 63 -5.36 -12.15 5.50
CA GLU A 63 -5.53 -10.90 4.74
C GLU A 63 -4.21 -10.16 4.49
N GLU A 64 -3.08 -10.66 5.00
CA GLU A 64 -1.77 -10.01 4.87
C GLU A 64 -1.15 -10.26 3.49
N LYS A 65 -1.17 -9.25 2.62
CA LYS A 65 -0.78 -9.36 1.19
C LYS A 65 0.56 -8.73 0.84
N SER A 66 1.14 -7.94 1.74
CA SER A 66 2.41 -7.25 1.53
C SER A 66 3.07 -6.94 2.86
N PHE A 67 4.38 -6.73 2.83
CA PHE A 67 5.16 -6.40 4.01
C PHE A 67 6.44 -5.66 3.64
N ILE A 68 7.09 -5.06 4.64
CA ILE A 68 8.48 -4.60 4.57
C ILE A 68 9.23 -4.99 5.85
N TRP A 69 10.55 -5.10 5.76
CA TRP A 69 11.41 -5.20 6.94
C TRP A 69 11.62 -3.82 7.56
N LEU A 70 11.39 -3.69 8.88
CA LEU A 70 11.77 -2.49 9.63
C LEU A 70 13.23 -2.55 10.09
N ASP A 71 13.68 -3.75 10.44
CA ASP A 71 15.03 -4.08 10.90
C ASP A 71 15.28 -5.59 10.64
N ASN A 72 16.26 -6.19 11.31
CA ASN A 72 16.62 -7.60 11.13
C ASN A 72 15.55 -8.59 11.60
N ASN A 73 14.66 -8.15 12.49
CA ASN A 73 13.75 -9.02 13.22
C ASN A 73 12.29 -8.59 13.09
N THR A 74 12.01 -7.36 12.69
CA THR A 74 10.66 -6.81 12.71
C THR A 74 10.11 -6.62 11.30
N ILE A 75 8.94 -7.20 11.05
CA ILE A 75 8.19 -7.04 9.80
C ILE A 75 7.01 -6.11 10.04
N LEU A 76 6.82 -5.16 9.12
CA LEU A 76 5.66 -4.29 9.04
C LEU A 76 4.73 -4.73 7.92
N PHE A 77 3.43 -4.78 8.17
CA PHE A 77 2.41 -5.15 7.19
C PHE A 77 1.09 -4.41 7.45
N SER A 78 0.26 -4.25 6.43
CA SER A 78 -1.06 -3.63 6.58
C SER A 78 -2.10 -4.64 7.04
N SER A 79 -2.96 -4.26 7.99
CA SER A 79 -4.10 -5.07 8.43
C SER A 79 -5.18 -4.14 9.00
N LEU A 80 -6.46 -4.49 8.90
CA LEU A 80 -7.56 -3.68 9.42
C LEU A 80 -8.37 -4.47 10.45
N ARG A 81 -7.99 -4.34 11.73
CA ARG A 81 -8.60 -5.09 12.84
C ARG A 81 -9.65 -4.29 13.63
N ASP A 82 -9.62 -2.96 13.55
CA ASP A 82 -10.51 -2.04 14.27
C ASP A 82 -11.88 -1.88 13.57
N GLU A 83 -12.93 -2.46 14.16
CA GLU A 83 -14.31 -2.41 13.64
C GLU A 83 -14.88 -0.98 13.55
N LYS A 84 -14.49 -0.07 14.46
CA LYS A 84 -14.93 1.33 14.37
C LYS A 84 -14.28 2.02 13.17
N LEU A 85 -13.01 1.70 12.90
CA LEU A 85 -12.30 2.22 11.73
C LEU A 85 -12.86 1.65 10.42
N LYS A 86 -13.23 0.36 10.38
CA LYS A 86 -13.89 -0.25 9.22
C LYS A 86 -15.13 0.52 8.80
N LYS A 87 -16.00 0.87 9.75
CA LYS A 87 -17.20 1.68 9.48
C LYS A 87 -16.87 3.06 8.92
N ARG A 88 -15.88 3.74 9.50
CA ARG A 88 -15.42 5.05 8.99
C ARG A 88 -14.89 4.97 7.56
N ILE A 89 -14.19 3.89 7.21
CA ILE A 89 -13.72 3.65 5.83
C ILE A 89 -14.90 3.39 4.89
N GLN A 90 -15.92 2.64 5.33
CA GLN A 90 -17.15 2.43 4.56
C GLN A 90 -17.94 3.73 4.33
N ASP A 91 -17.88 4.67 5.27
CA ASP A 91 -18.44 6.02 5.12
C ASP A 91 -17.62 6.94 4.19
N GLY A 92 -16.47 6.46 3.68
CA GLY A 92 -15.63 7.16 2.71
C GLY A 92 -14.34 7.75 3.30
N GLU A 93 -14.03 7.55 4.59
CA GLU A 93 -12.75 7.99 5.12
C GLU A 93 -11.59 7.15 4.60
N HIS A 94 -10.47 7.79 4.27
CA HIS A 94 -9.27 7.07 3.87
C HIS A 94 -8.39 6.73 5.07
N TRP A 95 -8.16 5.44 5.31
CA TRP A 95 -7.25 4.98 6.35
C TRP A 95 -6.45 3.77 5.88
N THR A 96 -5.19 3.71 6.32
CA THR A 96 -4.36 2.50 6.27
C THR A 96 -3.72 2.30 7.64
N VAL A 97 -3.83 1.11 8.20
CA VAL A 97 -3.22 0.74 9.48
C VAL A 97 -2.10 -0.25 9.22
N PHE A 98 -0.94 0.01 9.82
CA PHE A 98 0.22 -0.87 9.75
C PHE A 98 0.49 -1.48 11.13
N TYR A 99 0.68 -2.80 11.13
CA TYR A 99 1.07 -3.58 12.29
C TYR A 99 2.52 -4.03 12.14
N ALA A 100 3.22 -4.17 13.26
CA ALA A 100 4.55 -4.74 13.32
C ALA A 100 4.54 -6.05 14.11
N ILE A 101 5.37 -7.01 13.71
CA ILE A 101 5.57 -8.29 14.39
C ILE A 101 7.05 -8.66 14.40
N ASP A 102 7.54 -9.15 15.54
CA ASP A 102 8.89 -9.69 15.68
C ASP A 102 8.90 -11.17 15.22
N ILE A 103 9.86 -11.53 14.38
CA ILE A 103 10.01 -12.88 13.82
C ILE A 103 10.41 -13.95 14.86
N GLN A 104 10.95 -13.53 16.01
CA GLN A 104 11.37 -14.41 17.11
C GLN A 104 10.20 -14.79 18.02
N GLY A 105 9.09 -14.05 17.98
CA GLY A 105 7.86 -14.36 18.71
C GLY A 105 7.14 -13.13 19.25
N GLY A 106 5.93 -13.36 19.75
CA GLY A 106 5.02 -12.29 20.22
C GLY A 106 3.87 -12.04 19.24
N GLU A 107 2.93 -11.20 19.66
CA GLU A 107 1.78 -10.81 18.84
C GLU A 107 2.06 -9.52 18.07
N ALA A 108 1.42 -9.40 16.90
CA ALA A 108 1.50 -8.18 16.11
C ALA A 108 0.82 -7.01 16.84
N TYR A 109 1.47 -5.85 16.90
CA TYR A 109 0.96 -4.62 17.52
C TYR A 109 0.75 -3.52 16.47
N GLU A 110 -0.20 -2.61 16.71
CA GLU A 110 -0.42 -1.46 15.82
C GLU A 110 0.82 -0.55 15.89
N TYR A 111 1.53 -0.42 14.77
CA TYR A 111 2.78 0.34 14.68
C TYR A 111 2.50 1.80 14.28
N MET A 112 1.60 2.00 13.32
CA MET A 112 1.14 3.32 12.89
C MET A 112 -0.17 3.27 12.11
N ARG A 113 -0.84 4.41 12.03
CA ARG A 113 -2.09 4.59 11.27
C ARG A 113 -1.99 5.87 10.44
N ILE A 114 -2.27 5.77 9.15
CA ILE A 114 -2.10 6.84 8.17
C ILE A 114 -3.49 7.23 7.60
N PRO A 115 -3.88 8.51 7.63
CA PRO A 115 -5.18 9.01 7.13
C PRO A 115 -5.22 9.09 5.59
N MET A 116 -4.74 8.06 4.90
CA MET A 116 -4.69 7.95 3.45
C MET A 116 -4.91 6.51 3.02
N LYS A 117 -5.35 6.31 1.78
CA LYS A 117 -5.35 5.00 1.12
C LYS A 117 -3.96 4.76 0.53
N VAL A 118 -3.10 4.12 1.32
CA VAL A 118 -1.71 3.83 0.96
C VAL A 118 -1.67 2.61 0.05
N ASN A 119 -1.07 2.77 -1.13
CA ASN A 119 -0.85 1.70 -2.11
C ASN A 119 0.47 0.96 -1.85
N ASN A 120 1.51 1.68 -1.41
CA ASN A 120 2.83 1.12 -1.17
C ASN A 120 3.56 1.91 -0.08
N ILE A 121 4.43 1.23 0.66
CA ILE A 121 5.27 1.78 1.72
C ILE A 121 6.70 1.27 1.58
N LYS A 122 7.69 2.14 1.76
CA LYS A 122 9.11 1.77 1.88
C LYS A 122 9.76 2.53 3.03
N LYS A 123 10.59 1.85 3.84
CA LYS A 123 11.44 2.52 4.82
C LYS A 123 12.59 3.22 4.08
N ILE A 124 12.80 4.53 4.34
CA ILE A 124 13.90 5.30 3.74
C ILE A 124 14.97 5.69 4.78
N ALA A 125 14.57 5.85 6.04
CA ALA A 125 15.45 6.00 7.19
C ALA A 125 14.71 5.51 8.44
N ASP A 126 15.34 5.60 9.61
CA ASP A 126 14.65 5.26 10.85
C ASP A 126 13.46 6.20 11.09
N GLU A 127 12.33 5.61 11.47
CA GLU A 127 11.02 6.27 11.63
C GLU A 127 10.51 7.10 10.42
N LYS A 128 11.17 7.03 9.26
CA LYS A 128 10.80 7.77 8.05
C LYS A 128 10.49 6.83 6.90
N PHE A 129 9.31 7.03 6.32
CA PHE A 129 8.74 6.14 5.31
C PHE A 129 8.35 6.92 4.06
N LEU A 130 8.63 6.34 2.90
CA LEU A 130 8.03 6.77 1.65
C LEU A 130 6.72 6.04 1.45
N LEU A 131 5.66 6.81 1.22
CA LEU A 131 4.32 6.30 0.93
C LEU A 131 3.95 6.66 -0.49
N THR A 132 3.35 5.72 -1.21
CA THR A 132 2.55 6.07 -2.38
C THR A 132 1.08 5.91 -2.05
N ALA A 133 0.28 6.96 -2.26
CA ALA A 133 -1.14 6.94 -1.94
C ALA A 133 -1.95 7.61 -3.04
N ILE A 134 -3.19 7.15 -3.22
CA ILE A 134 -4.11 7.72 -4.20
C ILE A 134 -4.50 9.14 -3.78
N TYR A 135 -4.29 10.08 -4.68
CA TYR A 135 -4.80 11.43 -4.61
C TYR A 135 -5.83 11.62 -5.72
N ASP A 136 -7.07 11.87 -5.33
CA ASP A 136 -8.19 12.07 -6.24
C ASP A 136 -8.53 13.56 -6.27
N HIS A 137 -8.40 14.21 -7.43
CA HIS A 137 -8.70 15.65 -7.54
C HIS A 137 -10.20 15.95 -7.42
N TYR A 138 -11.07 14.97 -7.62
CA TYR A 138 -12.52 15.10 -7.40
C TYR A 138 -12.95 14.49 -6.06
N GLY A 139 -12.03 13.82 -5.37
CA GLY A 139 -12.27 13.21 -4.07
C GLY A 139 -12.55 14.22 -2.96
N ILE A 140 -13.50 13.88 -2.09
CA ILE A 140 -13.83 14.67 -0.92
C ILE A 140 -12.98 14.20 0.26
N ASN A 141 -12.10 15.06 0.79
CA ASN A 141 -11.31 14.74 1.97
C ASN A 141 -12.14 14.89 3.26
N LEU A 142 -12.53 13.77 3.86
CA LEU A 142 -13.28 13.76 5.11
C LEU A 142 -12.44 14.06 6.37
N HIS A 143 -11.10 13.98 6.29
CA HIS A 143 -10.23 14.27 7.44
C HIS A 143 -10.14 15.75 7.78
N SER A 144 -10.38 16.63 6.80
CA SER A 144 -10.38 18.07 6.99
C SER A 144 -11.73 18.65 7.44
N ARG A 145 -12.77 17.80 7.58
CA ARG A 145 -14.15 18.22 7.90
C ARG A 145 -14.59 17.71 9.26
N LYS A 146 -15.46 18.46 9.96
CA LYS A 146 -15.99 18.10 11.29
C LYS A 146 -17.48 18.43 11.40
N GLY A 147 -18.17 17.78 12.35
CA GLY A 147 -19.58 18.05 12.66
C GLY A 147 -20.51 17.91 11.45
N GLU A 148 -21.44 18.85 11.30
CA GLU A 148 -22.43 18.86 10.20
C GLU A 148 -21.79 18.89 8.81
N GLU A 149 -20.65 19.57 8.65
CA GLU A 149 -19.94 19.65 7.37
C GLU A 149 -19.47 18.26 6.91
N LYS A 150 -19.04 17.42 7.85
CA LYS A 150 -18.62 16.05 7.57
C LYS A 150 -19.82 15.17 7.20
N THR A 151 -20.97 15.32 7.86
CA THR A 151 -22.18 14.58 7.52
C THR A 151 -22.65 14.89 6.10
N LYS A 152 -22.72 16.18 5.74
CA LYS A 152 -23.06 16.62 4.37
C LYS A 152 -22.06 16.09 3.33
N ALA A 153 -20.77 16.05 3.69
CA ALA A 153 -19.73 15.50 2.82
C ALA A 153 -19.94 14.00 2.53
N ILE A 154 -20.31 13.22 3.54
CA ILE A 154 -20.59 11.78 3.42
C ILE A 154 -21.83 11.55 2.54
N GLU A 155 -22.88 12.35 2.71
CA GLU A 155 -24.08 12.31 1.87
C GLU A 155 -23.73 12.60 0.41
N LEU A 156 -22.95 13.64 0.15
CA LEU A 156 -22.50 14.00 -1.21
C LEU A 156 -21.66 12.89 -1.86
N ILE A 157 -20.79 12.21 -1.10
CA ILE A 157 -20.05 11.04 -1.62
C ILE A 157 -21.01 9.92 -2.03
N LYS A 158 -22.08 9.68 -1.25
CA LYS A 158 -23.08 8.65 -1.56
C LYS A 158 -23.92 9.02 -2.78
N GLU A 159 -24.34 10.27 -2.91
CA GLU A 159 -25.10 10.78 -4.06
C GLU A 159 -24.29 10.68 -5.36
N ASN A 160 -22.98 10.93 -5.30
CA ASN A 160 -22.11 10.89 -6.48
C ASN A 160 -21.62 9.48 -6.86
N LYS A 161 -22.09 8.43 -6.18
CA LYS A 161 -21.61 7.05 -6.41
C LYS A 161 -22.02 6.48 -7.77
N ASP A 162 -23.09 7.01 -8.37
CA ASP A 162 -23.73 6.42 -9.55
C ASP A 162 -23.19 6.94 -10.89
N TYR A 163 -22.22 7.85 -10.88
CA TYR A 163 -21.60 8.38 -12.10
C TYR A 163 -20.09 8.64 -11.91
N GLU A 164 -19.39 8.73 -13.03
CA GLU A 164 -17.97 9.10 -13.09
C GLU A 164 -17.80 10.26 -14.07
N ILE A 165 -16.98 11.25 -13.70
CA ILE A 165 -16.63 12.36 -14.58
C ILE A 165 -15.39 11.95 -15.36
N LEU A 166 -15.45 11.95 -16.69
CA LEU A 166 -14.33 11.57 -17.56
C LEU A 166 -13.92 12.77 -18.42
N ASP A 167 -12.83 13.42 -18.04
CA ASP A 167 -12.33 14.66 -18.66
C ASP A 167 -10.80 14.67 -18.88
N GLU A 168 -10.15 13.50 -18.71
CA GLU A 168 -8.78 13.27 -19.10
C GLU A 168 -8.58 11.90 -19.77
N ILE A 169 -7.46 11.72 -20.45
CA ILE A 169 -7.01 10.44 -20.99
C ILE A 169 -5.62 10.09 -20.45
N PRO A 170 -5.40 8.84 -19.99
CA PRO A 170 -6.39 7.79 -19.83
C PRO A 170 -7.32 8.03 -18.63
N PHE A 171 -8.61 7.71 -18.79
CA PHE A 171 -9.59 7.74 -17.70
C PHE A 171 -9.84 6.35 -17.08
N TRP A 172 -9.32 5.27 -17.67
CA TRP A 172 -9.50 3.89 -17.24
C TRP A 172 -8.23 3.05 -17.44
N SER A 173 -7.98 2.08 -16.57
CA SER A 173 -6.83 1.17 -16.63
C SER A 173 -7.21 -0.28 -16.30
N ASN A 174 -6.62 -1.23 -17.02
CA ASN A 174 -6.80 -2.66 -16.80
C ASN A 174 -6.43 -3.05 -15.37
N GLY A 175 -7.36 -3.69 -14.65
CA GLY A 175 -7.15 -4.13 -13.28
C GLY A 175 -7.35 -3.05 -12.19
N GLU A 176 -7.40 -1.77 -12.57
CA GLU A 176 -7.62 -0.66 -11.62
C GLU A 176 -9.01 -0.02 -11.76
N GLY A 177 -9.60 -0.03 -12.96
CA GLY A 177 -10.89 0.62 -13.23
C GLY A 177 -10.72 2.10 -13.60
N PHE A 178 -11.63 2.96 -13.14
CA PHE A 178 -11.60 4.40 -13.43
C PHE A 178 -10.47 5.12 -12.68
N ILE A 179 -9.54 5.67 -13.45
CA ILE A 179 -8.36 6.42 -12.98
C ILE A 179 -8.42 7.92 -13.30
N ASN A 180 -9.52 8.40 -13.89
CA ASN A 180 -9.72 9.81 -14.19
C ASN A 180 -9.41 10.69 -12.97
N LYS A 181 -8.43 11.59 -13.12
CA LYS A 181 -7.94 12.54 -12.12
C LYS A 181 -7.41 11.92 -10.83
N LYS A 182 -7.19 10.60 -10.81
CA LYS A 182 -6.54 9.90 -9.71
C LYS A 182 -5.05 9.82 -10.01
N ARG A 183 -4.22 10.12 -9.01
CA ARG A 183 -2.77 10.06 -9.09
C ARG A 183 -2.23 9.23 -7.95
N ASN A 184 -1.37 8.26 -8.24
CA ASN A 184 -0.53 7.66 -7.23
C ASN A 184 0.58 8.67 -6.90
N ARG A 185 0.47 9.36 -5.77
CA ARG A 185 1.41 10.43 -5.36
C ARG A 185 2.41 9.92 -4.33
N LEU A 186 3.61 10.50 -4.34
CA LEU A 186 4.68 10.20 -3.38
C LEU A 186 4.62 11.14 -2.18
N TYR A 187 4.71 10.58 -0.98
CA TYR A 187 4.76 11.31 0.28
C TYR A 187 5.91 10.81 1.16
N LEU A 188 6.48 11.70 1.95
CA LEU A 188 7.30 11.36 3.11
C LEU A 188 6.38 11.34 4.35
N PHE A 189 6.40 10.24 5.08
CA PHE A 189 5.78 10.13 6.39
C PHE A 189 6.86 10.05 7.47
N ASP A 190 6.79 10.96 8.43
CA ASP A 190 7.59 10.92 9.65
C ASP A 190 6.73 10.36 10.79
N LYS A 191 7.10 9.18 11.32
CA LYS A 191 6.33 8.53 12.38
C LYS A 191 6.41 9.29 13.71
N GLY A 192 7.54 9.94 13.99
CA GLY A 192 7.76 10.68 15.23
C GLY A 192 6.88 11.91 15.32
N THR A 193 6.87 12.74 14.28
CA THR A 193 6.03 13.95 14.23
C THR A 193 4.61 13.69 13.73
N LYS A 194 4.39 12.56 13.04
CA LYS A 194 3.18 12.20 12.29
C LYS A 194 2.91 13.08 11.07
N ASP A 195 3.92 13.82 10.60
CA ASP A 195 3.79 14.66 9.41
C ASP A 195 3.76 13.80 8.14
N ILE A 196 2.91 14.23 7.20
CA ILE A 196 2.83 13.67 5.85
C ILE A 196 3.09 14.79 4.87
N VAL A 197 4.25 14.74 4.21
CA VAL A 197 4.69 15.80 3.29
C VAL A 197 4.67 15.24 1.86
N PRO A 198 3.90 15.85 0.93
CA PRO A 198 3.96 15.44 -0.47
C PRO A 198 5.35 15.73 -1.05
N ILE A 199 5.95 14.73 -1.69
CA ILE A 199 7.20 14.89 -2.44
C ILE A 199 6.89 15.20 -3.90
N SER A 200 5.93 14.48 -4.50
CA SER A 200 5.52 14.70 -5.89
C SER A 200 4.41 15.75 -6.00
N ASN A 201 4.35 16.42 -7.14
CA ASN A 201 3.27 17.32 -7.54
C ASN A 201 1.91 16.60 -7.52
N GLN A 202 0.83 17.36 -7.38
CA GLN A 202 -0.53 16.83 -7.38
C GLN A 202 -0.97 16.16 -8.68
N TYR A 203 -0.40 16.58 -9.81
CA TYR A 203 -0.67 16.02 -11.14
C TYR A 203 0.31 14.91 -11.55
N GLU A 204 1.29 14.58 -10.71
CA GLU A 204 2.25 13.52 -10.97
C GLU A 204 1.68 12.16 -10.55
N ASN A 205 1.70 11.21 -11.48
CA ASN A 205 1.48 9.80 -11.22
C ASN A 205 2.83 9.09 -11.17
N ILE A 206 3.17 8.49 -10.03
CA ILE A 206 4.53 7.98 -9.79
C ILE A 206 4.56 6.48 -9.49
N LYS A 207 5.73 5.88 -9.72
CA LYS A 207 6.09 4.56 -9.21
C LYS A 207 7.51 4.60 -8.64
N VAL A 208 7.64 4.31 -7.34
CA VAL A 208 8.96 4.18 -6.69
C VAL A 208 9.63 2.91 -7.19
N THR A 209 10.82 3.02 -7.75
CA THR A 209 11.57 1.91 -8.32
C THR A 209 12.58 1.34 -7.32
N SER A 210 13.29 2.21 -6.58
CA SER A 210 14.32 1.80 -5.63
C SER A 210 14.46 2.79 -4.49
N VAL A 211 14.91 2.31 -3.32
CA VAL A 211 15.22 3.12 -2.14
C VAL A 211 16.52 2.59 -1.55
N LYS A 212 17.49 3.48 -1.33
CA LYS A 212 18.79 3.14 -0.74
C LYS A 212 19.45 4.38 -0.16
N ASP A 213 20.07 4.24 1.01
CA ASP A 213 20.92 5.26 1.65
C ASP A 213 20.26 6.66 1.73
N GLY A 214 19.00 6.71 2.17
CA GLY A 214 18.22 7.94 2.28
C GLY A 214 17.81 8.57 0.93
N LYS A 215 17.97 7.85 -0.18
CA LYS A 215 17.56 8.28 -1.52
C LYS A 215 16.52 7.34 -2.09
N ALA A 216 15.66 7.86 -2.95
CA ALA A 216 14.67 7.09 -3.69
C ALA A 216 14.67 7.46 -5.16
N LEU A 217 14.70 6.45 -6.01
CA LEU A 217 14.43 6.59 -7.43
C LEU A 217 12.96 6.30 -7.68
N TYR A 218 12.32 7.15 -8.48
CA TYR A 218 10.94 6.96 -8.91
C TYR A 218 10.75 7.45 -10.34
N VAL A 219 9.90 6.76 -11.08
CA VAL A 219 9.42 7.25 -12.38
C VAL A 219 8.16 8.07 -12.16
N SER A 220 8.00 9.14 -12.93
CA SER A 220 6.86 10.05 -12.84
C SER A 220 6.32 10.40 -14.21
N SER A 221 5.01 10.62 -14.26
CA SER A 221 4.30 11.18 -15.41
C SER A 221 3.42 12.31 -14.91
N ILE A 222 3.61 13.53 -15.44
CA ILE A 222 2.83 14.70 -15.07
C ILE A 222 1.79 14.99 -16.16
N TYR A 223 0.53 15.09 -15.79
CA TYR A 223 -0.54 15.42 -16.73
C TYR A 223 -1.82 15.90 -16.03
N THR A 224 -2.54 16.79 -16.69
CA THR A 224 -3.86 17.30 -16.25
C THR A 224 -5.00 16.85 -17.16
N ASN A 225 -4.73 16.55 -18.44
CA ASN A 225 -5.75 16.23 -19.43
C ASN A 225 -5.36 15.05 -20.31
N LYS A 226 -4.11 15.01 -20.78
CA LYS A 226 -3.59 13.90 -21.57
C LYS A 226 -2.26 13.45 -20.98
N MET A 227 -2.16 12.16 -20.66
CA MET A 227 -0.89 11.55 -20.27
C MET A 227 0.03 11.42 -21.48
N GLU A 228 1.25 11.92 -21.33
CA GLU A 228 2.30 11.72 -22.32
C GLU A 228 2.83 10.29 -22.29
N LEU A 229 3.37 9.83 -23.42
CA LEU A 229 3.91 8.48 -23.56
C LEU A 229 5.27 8.32 -22.86
N THR A 230 5.97 9.43 -22.63
CA THR A 230 7.27 9.45 -21.97
C THR A 230 7.14 9.73 -20.49
N THR A 231 7.99 9.09 -19.69
CA THR A 231 8.09 9.31 -18.26
C THR A 231 9.44 9.95 -17.91
N GLY A 232 9.49 10.69 -16.80
CA GLY A 232 10.74 11.15 -16.22
C GLY A 232 11.22 10.19 -15.13
N LEU A 233 12.54 10.06 -14.98
CA LEU A 233 13.16 9.39 -13.85
C LEU A 233 13.63 10.45 -12.88
N TYR A 234 13.24 10.34 -11.62
CA TYR A 234 13.55 11.30 -10.58
C TYR A 234 14.28 10.62 -9.44
N MET A 235 15.12 11.39 -8.76
CA MET A 235 15.76 11.03 -7.51
C MET A 235 15.31 11.98 -6.41
N TYR A 236 14.67 11.45 -5.38
CA TYR A 236 14.44 12.14 -4.12
C TYR A 236 15.59 11.85 -3.16
N ASP A 237 16.14 12.88 -2.53
CA ASP A 237 17.13 12.78 -1.46
C ASP A 237 16.53 13.34 -0.16
N LEU A 238 16.44 12.47 0.86
CA LEU A 238 15.85 12.79 2.16
C LEU A 238 16.58 13.94 2.88
N TYR A 239 17.92 13.96 2.82
CA TYR A 239 18.75 14.89 3.59
C TYR A 239 18.73 16.30 3.02
N SER A 240 18.61 16.43 1.70
CA SER A 240 18.39 17.72 1.04
C SER A 240 16.92 18.09 0.91
N SER A 241 16.01 17.13 1.11
CA SER A 241 14.56 17.26 0.86
C SER A 241 14.25 17.76 -0.55
N LYS A 242 15.05 17.35 -1.54
CA LYS A 242 14.89 17.73 -2.95
C LYS A 242 14.60 16.51 -3.82
N ALA A 243 13.75 16.72 -4.82
CA ALA A 243 13.59 15.82 -5.95
C ALA A 243 14.23 16.46 -7.18
N LEU A 244 15.05 15.69 -7.90
CA LEU A 244 15.72 16.10 -9.13
C LEU A 244 15.37 15.11 -10.24
N CYS A 245 15.07 15.61 -11.44
CA CYS A 245 14.89 14.82 -12.66
C CYS A 245 16.23 14.59 -13.35
#